data_AF-A0A534SSQ8-F1
#
_entry.id   AF-A0A534SSQ8-F1
#
_cell.length_a   1.000
_cell.length_b   1.000
_cell.length_c   1.000
_cell.angle_alpha   90.00
_cell.angle_beta   90.00
_cell.angle_gamma   90.00
#
_symmetry.space_group_name_H-M   'P 1'
#
loop_
_entity.id
_entity.type
_entity.pdbx_description
1 polymer ?
#
loop_
_entity_poly.entity_id
_entity_poly.type
_entity_poly.pdbx_seq_one_letter_code
_entity_poly.pdbx_strand_id
1 'polypeptide(L)' 'EQLPELFQKAIVGRLQDKALFGTDFPYVDLAQALISFDKLGCKDAVKEKLLLGNARNLFGLETE' A
#
# COMPACT_ATOMS: atom_id res chain seq x y z
N GLU A 1 8.46 -7.33 -11.44
CA GLU A 1 7.40 -7.05 -12.44
C GLU A 1 6.47 -5.99 -11.86
N GLN A 2 6.02 -5.00 -12.62
CA GLN A 2 5.02 -4.06 -12.13
C GLN A 2 3.63 -4.71 -12.22
N LEU A 3 2.78 -4.45 -11.23
CA LEU A 3 1.36 -4.83 -11.29
C LEU A 3 0.73 -4.27 -12.57
N PRO A 4 -0.14 -5.01 -13.28
CA PRO A 4 -0.85 -4.48 -14.43
C PRO A 4 -1.57 -3.16 -14.09
N GLU A 5 -1.61 -2.22 -15.04
CA GLU A 5 -2.14 -0.86 -14.83
C GLU A 5 -3.57 -0.85 -14.26
N LEU A 6 -4.38 -1.83 -14.66
CA LEU A 6 -5.73 -2.03 -14.13
C LEU A 6 -5.75 -2.17 -12.60
N PHE A 7 -4.81 -2.95 -12.03
CA PHE A 7 -4.71 -3.13 -10.59
C PHE A 7 -4.23 -1.86 -9.91
N GLN A 8 -3.25 -1.16 -10.49
CA GLN A 8 -2.78 0.11 -9.95
C GLN A 8 -3.93 1.12 -9.85
N LYS A 9 -4.71 1.30 -10.92
CA LYS A 9 -5.90 2.17 -10.94
C LYS A 9 -6.98 1.72 -9.95
N ALA A 10 -7.20 0.42 -9.81
CA ALA A 10 -8.17 -0.10 -8.87
C ALA A 10 -7.76 0.17 -7.41
N ILE A 11 -6.49 -0.07 -7.07
CA ILE A 11 -5.90 0.16 -5.74
C ILE A 11 -6.02 1.62 -5.33
N VAL A 12 -5.65 2.56 -6.21
CA VAL A 12 -5.73 4.00 -5.88
C VAL A 12 -7.14 4.57 -5.94
N GLY A 13 -8.09 3.84 -6.54
CA GLY A 13 -9.47 4.24 -6.72
C GLY A 13 -10.43 3.49 -5.80
N ARG A 14 -11.20 2.56 -6.36
CA ARG A 14 -12.30 1.85 -5.67
C ARG A 14 -11.83 0.90 -4.56
N LEU A 15 -10.58 0.46 -4.57
CA LEU A 15 -10.02 -0.48 -3.60
C LEU A 15 -9.11 0.21 -2.56
N GLN A 16 -9.07 1.54 -2.52
CA GLN A 16 -8.18 2.27 -1.61
C GLN A 16 -8.39 1.94 -0.12
N ASP A 17 -9.60 1.51 0.26
CA ASP A 17 -9.96 1.10 1.63
C ASP A 17 -9.90 -0.42 1.84
N LYS A 18 -9.43 -1.16 0.81
CA LYS A 18 -9.41 -2.64 0.75
C LYS A 18 -8.05 -3.20 0.32
N ALA A 19 -7.04 -2.34 0.19
CA ALA A 19 -5.69 -2.71 -0.20
C ALA A 19 -4.70 -2.35 0.93
N LEU A 20 -3.65 -3.17 1.05
CA LEU A 20 -2.60 -3.03 2.04
C LEU A 20 -1.24 -3.03 1.34
N PHE A 21 -0.31 -2.21 1.83
CA PHE A 21 1.09 -2.32 1.46
C PHE A 21 1.75 -3.49 2.22
N GLY A 22 2.56 -4.27 1.51
CA GLY A 22 3.37 -5.34 2.06
C GLY A 22 4.73 -5.35 1.41
N THR A 23 5.78 -5.53 2.20
CA THR A 23 7.16 -5.47 1.72
C THR A 23 7.68 -6.79 1.20
N ASP A 24 7.06 -7.92 1.55
CA ASP A 24 7.58 -9.27 1.24
C ASP A 24 9.03 -9.48 1.72
N PHE A 25 9.41 -8.84 2.84
CA PHE A 25 10.68 -9.09 3.50
C PHE A 25 10.72 -10.55 4.02
N PRO A 26 11.83 -11.30 3.86
CA PRO A 26 13.18 -10.84 3.45
C PRO A 26 13.49 -10.91 1.95
N TYR A 27 12.52 -11.22 1.10
CA TYR A 27 12.74 -11.39 -0.35
C TYR A 27 12.91 -10.05 -1.08
N VAL A 28 12.29 -8.98 -0.59
CA VAL A 28 12.46 -7.62 -1.10
C VAL A 28 12.99 -6.71 0.00
N ASP A 29 13.98 -5.90 -0.35
CA ASP A 29 14.54 -4.87 0.54
C ASP A 29 13.49 -3.80 0.88
N LEU A 30 13.48 -3.35 2.14
CA LEU A 30 12.46 -2.42 2.64
C LEU A 30 12.47 -1.08 1.89
N ALA A 31 13.65 -0.54 1.57
CA ALA A 31 13.76 0.71 0.83
C ALA A 31 13.30 0.52 -0.62
N GLN A 32 13.64 -0.61 -1.25
CA GLN A 32 13.17 -0.94 -2.60
C GLN A 32 11.65 -1.11 -2.68
N ALA A 33 11.03 -1.69 -1.65
CA ALA A 33 9.58 -1.82 -1.58
C ALA A 33 8.89 -0.45 -1.53
N LEU A 34 9.42 0.49 -0.72
CA LEU A 34 8.91 1.86 -0.64
C LEU A 34 9.12 2.64 -1.94
N ILE A 35 10.30 2.55 -2.56
CA ILE A 35 10.58 3.17 -3.87
C ILE A 35 9.61 2.64 -4.94
N SER A 36 9.31 1.34 -4.91
CA SER A 36 8.35 0.73 -5.85
C SER A 36 6.92 1.18 -5.59
N PHE A 37 6.53 1.33 -4.32
CA PHE A 37 5.24 1.88 -3.93
C PHE A 37 5.05 3.33 -4.40
N ASP A 38 6.08 4.19 -4.26
CA ASP A 38 6.00 5.60 -4.65
C ASP A 38 5.74 5.80 -6.15
N LYS A 39 6.12 4.82 -6.99
CA LYS A 39 5.83 4.83 -8.43
C LYS A 39 4.34 4.72 -8.77
N LEU A 40 3.49 4.30 -7.82
CA LEU A 40 2.03 4.29 -8.02
C LEU A 40 1.43 5.71 -8.10
N GLY A 41 2.16 6.73 -7.65
CA GLY A 41 1.72 8.14 -7.79
C GLY A 41 0.45 8.47 -7.01
N CYS A 42 0.23 7.81 -5.87
CA CYS A 42 -0.95 7.99 -5.03
C CYS A 42 -0.99 9.40 -4.40
N LYS A 43 -2.19 9.94 -4.19
CA LYS A 43 -2.39 11.12 -3.32
C LYS A 43 -2.06 10.77 -1.87
N ASP A 44 -1.61 11.74 -1.07
CA ASP A 44 -1.21 11.53 0.33
C ASP A 44 -2.29 10.84 1.18
N ALA A 45 -3.56 11.21 0.99
CA ALA A 45 -4.69 10.59 1.69
C ALA A 45 -4.86 9.08 1.35
N VAL A 46 -4.52 8.67 0.13
CA VAL A 46 -4.55 7.24 -0.27
C VAL A 46 -3.30 6.53 0.24
N LYS A 47 -2.15 7.21 0.23
CA LYS A 47 -0.88 6.68 0.75
C LYS A 47 -0.99 6.30 2.22
N GLU A 48 -1.60 7.14 3.05
CA GLU A 48 -1.84 6.87 4.47
C GLU A 48 -2.67 5.58 4.67
N LYS A 49 -3.78 5.44 3.94
CA LYS A 49 -4.64 4.25 4.01
C LYS A 49 -3.89 2.97 3.67
N LEU A 50 -3.14 2.98 2.56
CA LEU A 50 -2.44 1.79 2.07
C LEU A 50 -1.26 1.39 2.97
N LEU A 51 -0.51 2.36 3.49
CA LEU A 51 0.67 2.10 4.32
C LEU A 51 0.31 1.74 5.77
N LEU A 52 -0.81 2.22 6.29
CA LEU A 52 -1.08 2.11 7.73
C LEU A 52 -2.57 2.02 8.07
N GLY A 53 -3.41 2.96 7.59
CA GLY A 53 -4.80 3.08 8.05
C GLY A 53 -5.62 1.80 7.88
N ASN A 54 -5.53 1.16 6.72
CA ASN A 54 -6.24 -0.08 6.45
C ASN A 54 -5.70 -1.25 7.29
N ALA A 55 -4.39 -1.31 7.52
CA ALA A 55 -3.78 -2.36 8.34
C ALA A 55 -4.22 -2.23 9.80
N ARG A 56 -4.24 -1.00 10.33
CA ARG A 56 -4.75 -0.72 11.68
C ARG A 56 -6.18 -1.19 11.87
N ASN A 57 -7.07 -0.85 10.94
CA ASN A 57 -8.47 -1.25 11.01
C ASN A 57 -8.65 -2.78 10.85
N LEU A 58 -7.95 -3.41 9.90
CA LEU A 58 -8.11 -4.84 9.64
C LEU A 58 -7.54 -5.71 10.78
N PHE A 59 -6.36 -5.35 11.30
CA PHE A 59 -5.66 -6.14 12.29
C PHE A 59 -5.86 -5.68 13.73
N GLY A 60 -6.66 -4.61 13.95
CA GLY A 60 -6.90 -4.06 15.29
C GLY A 60 -5.64 -3.47 15.93
N LEU A 61 -4.78 -2.82 15.13
CA LEU A 61 -3.54 -2.21 15.63
C LEU A 61 -3.87 -0.84 16.23
N GLU A 62 -4.47 -0.84 17.41
CA GLU A 62 -4.62 0.38 18.20
C GLU A 62 -3.26 0.80 18.75
N THR A 63 -2.95 2.09 18.64
CA THR A 63 -1.85 2.69 19.41
C THR A 63 -2.41 3.02 20.79
N GLU A 64 -1.87 2.39 21.83
CA GLU A 64 -1.97 2.91 23.21
C GLU A 64 -1.46 4.36 23.29
#